data_AF-A0A1F5RJ48-F1
#
_entry.id   AF-A0A1F5RJ48-F1
#
_cell.length_a   1.000
_cell.length_b   1.000
_cell.length_c   1.000
_cell.angle_alpha   90.00
_cell.angle_beta   90.00
_cell.angle_gamma   90.00
#
_symmetry.space_group_name_H-M   'P 1'
#
loop_
_entity.id
_entity.type
_entity.pdbx_description
1 polymer ?
#
loop_
_entity_poly.entity_id
_entity_poly.type
_entity_poly.pdbx_seq_one_letter_code
_entity_poly.pdbx_strand_id
1 'polypeptide(L)' 'MGRRLLGALEAEGRRLGVTRLVLETGPRQPESIALYSSAGFSRIGAFGEYEESSSSLFMGKDV' A
#
# COMPACT_ATOMS: atom_id res chain seq x y z
N MET A 1 -9.60 -12.43 -3.25
CA MET A 1 -10.07 -11.22 -3.96
C MET A 1 -9.09 -10.05 -3.85
N GLY A 2 -8.51 -9.74 -2.67
CA GLY A 2 -7.58 -8.61 -2.50
C GLY A 2 -6.43 -8.52 -3.51
N ARG A 3 -5.74 -9.64 -3.84
CA ARG A 3 -4.68 -9.64 -4.88
C ARG A 3 -5.17 -9.22 -6.27
N ARG A 4 -6.41 -9.59 -6.65
CA ARG A 4 -6.98 -9.20 -7.95
C ARG A 4 -7.27 -7.70 -7.99
N LEU A 5 -7.74 -7.13 -6.88
CA LEU A 5 -7.96 -5.69 -6.77
C LEU A 5 -6.63 -4.93 -6.83
N LEU A 6 -5.60 -5.37 -6.10
CA LEU A 6 -4.27 -4.77 -6.17
C LEU A 6 -3.71 -4.81 -7.59
N GLY A 7 -3.80 -5.96 -8.28
CA GLY A 7 -3.36 -6.06 -9.67
C GLY A 7 -4.09 -5.11 -10.62
N ALA A 8 -5.39 -4.90 -10.42
CA ALA A 8 -6.17 -3.95 -11.22
C ALA A 8 -5.73 -2.49 -10.95
N LEU A 9 -5.50 -2.13 -9.68
CA LEU A 9 -5.01 -0.80 -9.30
C LEU A 9 -3.60 -0.54 -9.84
N GLU A 10 -2.71 -1.52 -9.82
CA GLU A 10 -1.37 -1.40 -10.40
C GLU A 10 -1.42 -1.21 -11.92
N ALA A 11 -2.27 -1.99 -12.61
CA ALA A 11 -2.43 -1.86 -14.05
C ALA A 11 -2.96 -0.47 -14.45
N GLU A 12 -3.96 0.03 -13.72
CA GLU A 12 -4.53 1.35 -13.98
C GLU A 12 -3.55 2.47 -13.60
N GLY A 13 -2.82 2.33 -12.50
CA GLY A 13 -1.77 3.26 -12.11
C GLY A 13 -0.71 3.42 -13.20
N ARG A 14 -0.20 2.30 -13.73
CA ARG A 14 0.75 2.32 -14.87
C ARG A 14 0.17 3.01 -16.09
N ARG A 15 -1.10 2.75 -16.42
CA ARG A 15 -1.80 3.39 -17.55
C ARG A 15 -1.87 4.91 -17.39
N LEU A 16 -1.99 5.39 -16.16
CA LEU A 16 -2.02 6.81 -15.81
C LEU A 16 -0.62 7.42 -15.61
N GLY A 17 0.46 6.66 -15.76
CA GLY A 17 1.83 7.12 -15.52
C GLY A 17 2.20 7.25 -14.03
N VAL A 18 1.43 6.63 -13.13
CA VAL A 18 1.77 6.53 -11.71
C VAL A 18 2.98 5.61 -11.56
N THR A 19 3.98 6.05 -10.80
CA THR A 19 5.23 5.31 -10.56
C THR A 19 5.27 4.64 -9.18
N ARG A 20 4.37 5.01 -8.28
CA ARG A 20 4.29 4.46 -6.92
C ARG A 20 2.86 4.43 -6.41
N LEU A 21 2.49 3.29 -5.82
CA LEU A 21 1.28 3.15 -5.01
C LEU A 21 1.64 3.22 -3.52
N VAL A 22 0.83 3.95 -2.75
CA VAL A 22 0.94 4.04 -1.29
C VAL A 22 -0.40 3.74 -0.65
N LEU A 23 -0.38 3.16 0.54
CA LEU A 23 -1.56 2.82 1.32
C LEU A 23 -1.30 2.98 2.82
N GLU A 24 -2.38 3.17 3.56
CA GLU A 24 -2.43 3.14 5.01
C GLU A 24 -3.22 1.90 5.47
N THR A 25 -2.74 1.24 6.53
CA THR A 25 -3.49 0.19 7.21
C THR A 25 -3.28 0.27 8.73
N GLY A 26 -4.17 -0.33 9.51
CA GLY A 26 -3.99 -0.41 10.96
C GLY A 26 -2.94 -1.47 11.33
N PRO A 27 -2.02 -1.19 12.28
CA PRO A 27 -0.97 -2.14 12.66
C PRO A 27 -1.52 -3.41 13.34
N ARG A 28 -2.78 -3.38 13.80
CA ARG A 28 -3.49 -4.53 14.40
C ARG A 28 -4.23 -5.40 13.37
N GLN A 29 -3.98 -5.22 12.06
CA GLN A 29 -4.58 -6.00 10.98
C GLN A 29 -3.53 -6.88 10.27
N PRO A 30 -3.06 -7.97 10.91
CA PRO A 30 -1.94 -8.76 10.40
C PRO A 30 -2.22 -9.38 9.03
N GLU A 31 -3.47 -9.73 8.72
CA GLU A 31 -3.87 -10.32 7.44
C GLU A 31 -3.73 -9.31 6.28
N SER A 32 -4.11 -8.06 6.51
CA SER A 32 -3.95 -6.98 5.54
C SER A 32 -2.48 -6.70 5.28
N ILE A 33 -1.67 -6.61 6.34
CA ILE A 33 -0.22 -6.40 6.24
C ILE A 33 0.42 -7.55 5.44
N ALA A 34 0.08 -8.80 5.77
CA ALA A 34 0.59 -9.97 5.05
C ALA A 34 0.19 -9.97 3.57
N LEU A 35 -1.06 -9.58 3.26
CA LEU A 35 -1.52 -9.44 1.88
C LEU A 35 -0.68 -8.42 1.10
N TYR A 36 -0.48 -7.21 1.63
CA TYR A 36 0.28 -6.16 0.95
C TYR A 36 1.76 -6.52 0.82
N SER A 37 2.38 -7.06 1.88
CA SER A 37 3.76 -7.57 1.82
C SER A 37 3.91 -8.65 0.75
N SER A 38 2.97 -9.61 0.67
CA SER A 38 2.99 -10.65 -0.38
C SER A 38 2.81 -10.11 -1.80
N ALA A 39 2.20 -8.92 -1.93
CA ALA A 39 2.04 -8.21 -3.20
C ALA A 39 3.24 -7.32 -3.55
N GLY A 40 4.27 -7.26 -2.69
CA GLY A 40 5.50 -6.51 -2.91
C GLY A 40 5.51 -5.11 -2.32
N PHE A 41 4.56 -4.76 -1.44
CA PHE A 41 4.60 -3.49 -0.71
C PHE A 41 5.58 -3.59 0.47
N SER A 42 6.34 -2.52 0.70
CA SER A 42 7.24 -2.37 1.85
C SER A 42 6.78 -1.24 2.75
N ARG A 43 7.13 -1.30 4.04
CA ARG A 43 6.85 -0.20 4.97
C ARG A 43 7.55 1.09 4.52
N ILE A 44 6.85 2.20 4.66
CA ILE A 44 7.36 3.56 4.42
C ILE A 44 6.94 4.45 5.60
N GLY A 45 7.51 5.65 5.69
CA GLY A 45 7.01 6.68 6.60
C GLY A 45 5.62 7.19 6.17
N ALA A 46 5.06 8.10 6.95
CA ALA A 46 3.84 8.79 6.56
C ALA A 46 4.02 9.54 5.23
N PHE A 47 2.95 9.69 4.46
CA PHE A 47 2.96 10.30 3.14
C PHE A 47 1.90 11.40 3.01
N GLY A 48 2.13 12.37 2.13
CA GLY A 48 1.19 13.48 1.92
C GLY A 48 1.03 14.32 3.19
N GLU A 49 -0.22 14.50 3.62
CA GLU A 49 -0.58 15.27 4.82
C GLU A 49 -0.71 14.39 6.08
N TYR A 50 -0.44 13.08 5.96
CA TYR A 50 -0.49 12.18 7.11
C TYR A 50 0.73 12.37 8.01
N GLU A 51 0.50 12.33 9.31
CA GLU A 51 1.55 12.25 10.32
C GLU A 51 1.76 10.82 10.80
N GLU A 52 2.96 10.52 11.29
CA GLU A 52 3.26 9.24 11.90
C GLU A 52 2.43 9.07 13.18
N SER A 53 1.74 7.94 13.30
CA SER A 53 0.96 7.59 14.49
C SER A 53 1.14 6.12 14.84
N SER A 54 1.01 5.79 16.13
CA SER A 54 1.05 4.39 16.60
C SER A 54 -0.17 3.56 16.15
N SER A 55 -1.20 4.22 15.62
CA SER A 55 -2.42 3.61 15.10
C SER A 55 -2.41 3.35 13.60
N SER A 56 -1.38 3.82 12.88
CA SER A 56 -1.30 3.74 11.43
C SER A 56 0.00 3.07 10.99
N LEU A 57 -0.07 2.31 9.90
CA LEU A 57 1.07 1.72 9.21
C LEU A 57 0.97 2.06 7.74
N PHE A 58 2.00 2.71 7.22
CA PHE A 58 2.07 3.09 5.81
C PHE A 58 2.93 2.10 5.03
N MET A 59 2.48 1.74 3.84
CA MET A 59 3.21 0.85 2.94
C MET A 59 3.20 1.40 1.51
N GLY A 60 4.26 1.17 0.76
CA GLY A 60 4.42 1.62 -0.61
C GLY A 60 5.02 0.56 -1.52
N LYS A 61 4.71 0.64 -2.82
CA LYS A 61 5.27 -0.19 -3.87
C LYS A 61 5.48 0.64 -5.13
N ASP A 62 6.64 0.51 -5.75
CA ASP A 62 6.91 1.08 -7.06
C ASP A 62 6.25 0.21 -8.13
N VAL A 63 5.54 0.84 -9.08
CA VAL A 63 4.73 0.17 -10.10
C VAL A 63 5.28 0.38 -11.51
#